data_AF-A0A7V8E382-F1
#
_entry.id   AF-A0A7V8E382-F1
#
_cell.length_a   1.000
_cell.length_b   1.000
_cell.length_c   1.000
_cell.angle_alpha   90.00
_cell.angle_beta   90.00
_cell.angle_gamma   90.00
#
_symmetry.space_group_name_H-M   'P 1'
#
loop_
_entity.id
_entity.type
_entity.pdbx_description
1 polymer ?
#
loop_
_entity_poly.entity_id
_entity_poly.type
_entity_poly.pdbx_seq_one_letter_code
_entity_poly.pdbx_strand_id
1 'polypeptide(L)'
;MSIDIRKALKKFLPHLRQAHDASLNEADTVQRLIKFFEDVLGYDALTDISREAEMKGKYVDVALKVDGAIRLLVEAKAGGEKLRDRHIEQAQSYASRNNYHWVVLTNGTEWILYHLTFGEGIEYSRAFTVDLMKDDDIDSSAEKLALLHKHCVKRGLLDEFWERTTALSPAAIGRSLFLEEVLGVLRREIRRQTDVLIDQEDLAEAIHGMLSPEAREQIGPLKIRKRKGVTKRAAAEDAPARAATAATDPAPPPPPSPTA
;
A
#
# COMPACT_ATOMS: atom_id res chain seq x y z
N MET A 1 -17.93 -7.30 -0.57
CA MET A 1 -17.70 -8.76 -0.67
C MET A 1 -16.51 -8.97 -1.59
N SER A 2 -15.62 -9.90 -1.22
CA SER A 2 -14.54 -10.36 -2.10
C SER A 2 -15.15 -11.08 -3.31
N ILE A 3 -14.61 -10.87 -4.51
CA ILE A 3 -15.04 -11.60 -5.72
C ILE A 3 -14.45 -13.00 -5.67
N ASP A 4 -15.27 -14.03 -5.87
CA ASP A 4 -14.78 -15.40 -5.94
C ASP A 4 -14.31 -15.73 -7.37
N ILE A 5 -12.99 -15.88 -7.53
CA ILE A 5 -12.35 -16.23 -8.81
C ILE A 5 -12.00 -17.72 -8.92
N ARG A 6 -12.28 -18.56 -7.90
CA ARG A 6 -11.77 -19.94 -7.82
C ARG A 6 -12.10 -20.79 -9.04
N LYS A 7 -13.34 -20.70 -9.52
CA LYS A 7 -13.78 -21.46 -10.70
C LYS A 7 -13.05 -21.03 -11.97
N ALA A 8 -12.90 -19.72 -12.18
CA ALA A 8 -12.19 -19.17 -13.33
C ALA A 8 -10.69 -19.52 -13.28
N LEU A 9 -10.07 -19.35 -12.11
CA LEU A 9 -8.67 -19.69 -11.87
C LEU A 9 -8.41 -21.17 -12.14
N LYS A 10 -9.20 -22.09 -11.59
CA LYS A 10 -9.05 -23.54 -11.82
C LYS A 10 -9.19 -23.92 -13.30
N LYS A 11 -10.08 -23.26 -14.03
CA LYS A 11 -10.23 -23.46 -15.48
C LYS A 11 -9.01 -22.93 -16.26
N PHE A 12 -8.43 -21.81 -15.83
CA PHE A 12 -7.31 -21.19 -16.53
C PHE A 12 -5.95 -21.81 -16.17
N LEU A 13 -5.81 -22.38 -14.98
CA LEU A 13 -4.56 -22.92 -14.42
C LEU A 13 -3.79 -23.88 -15.35
N PRO A 14 -4.42 -24.84 -16.07
CA PRO A 14 -3.70 -25.70 -17.01
C PRO A 14 -2.94 -24.93 -18.10
N HIS A 15 -3.48 -23.78 -18.53
CA HIS A 15 -2.85 -22.93 -19.54
C HIS A 15 -1.60 -22.24 -18.97
N LEU A 16 -1.61 -21.84 -17.70
CA LEU A 16 -0.45 -21.24 -17.04
C LEU A 16 0.67 -22.27 -16.83
N ARG A 17 0.31 -23.49 -16.40
CA ARG A 17 1.27 -24.59 -16.24
C ARG A 17 1.89 -25.01 -17.57
N GLN A 18 1.07 -25.15 -18.61
CA GLN A 18 1.58 -25.41 -19.96
C GLN A 18 2.58 -24.33 -20.42
N ALA A 19 2.31 -23.06 -20.13
CA ALA A 19 3.21 -21.97 -20.51
C ALA A 19 4.55 -22.02 -19.77
N HIS A 20 4.51 -22.37 -18.48
CA HIS A 20 5.70 -22.62 -17.68
C HIS A 20 6.50 -23.81 -18.23
N ASP A 21 5.85 -24.96 -18.43
CA ASP A 21 6.51 -26.20 -18.85
C ASP A 21 7.08 -26.12 -20.27
N ALA A 22 6.40 -25.39 -21.17
CA ALA A 22 6.89 -25.08 -22.50
C ALA A 22 7.95 -23.96 -22.52
N SER A 23 8.24 -23.33 -21.38
CA SER A 23 9.16 -22.19 -21.26
C SER A 23 8.87 -21.10 -22.29
N LEU A 24 7.60 -20.67 -22.37
CA LEU A 24 7.20 -19.61 -23.29
C LEU A 24 8.06 -18.36 -23.08
N ASN A 25 8.39 -17.69 -24.19
CA ASN A 25 9.08 -16.41 -24.16
C ASN A 25 8.20 -15.34 -23.49
N GLU A 26 8.79 -14.21 -23.13
CA GLU A 26 8.11 -13.11 -22.43
C GLU A 26 6.86 -12.62 -23.18
N ALA A 27 6.95 -12.42 -24.51
CA ALA A 27 5.84 -11.94 -25.32
C ALA A 27 4.63 -12.89 -25.33
N ASP A 28 4.87 -14.20 -25.40
CA ASP A 28 3.85 -15.24 -25.35
C ASP A 28 3.26 -15.40 -23.94
N THR A 29 4.07 -15.24 -22.89
CA THR A 29 3.59 -15.15 -21.50
C THR A 29 2.66 -13.95 -21.35
N VAL A 30 3.04 -12.78 -21.85
CA VAL A 30 2.20 -11.56 -21.81
C VAL A 30 0.86 -11.79 -22.50
N GLN A 31 0.83 -12.43 -23.67
CA GLN A 31 -0.44 -12.77 -24.34
C GLN A 31 -1.34 -13.64 -23.44
N ARG A 32 -0.77 -14.60 -22.73
CA ARG A 32 -1.51 -15.47 -21.81
C ARG A 32 -2.00 -14.72 -20.57
N LEU A 33 -1.19 -13.81 -20.03
CA LEU A 33 -1.56 -12.95 -18.92
C LEU A 33 -2.73 -12.01 -19.26
N ILE A 34 -2.77 -11.47 -20.48
CA ILE A 34 -3.90 -10.65 -20.94
C ILE A 34 -5.20 -11.45 -20.90
N LYS A 35 -5.17 -12.71 -21.34
CA LYS A 35 -6.32 -13.60 -21.23
C LYS A 35 -6.67 -13.96 -19.79
N PHE A 36 -5.68 -14.10 -18.92
CA PHE A 36 -5.94 -14.25 -17.49
C PHE A 36 -6.63 -13.02 -16.89
N PHE A 37 -6.15 -11.82 -17.22
CA PHE A 37 -6.75 -10.57 -16.75
C PHE A 37 -8.19 -10.40 -17.22
N GLU A 38 -8.48 -10.82 -18.45
CA GLU A 38 -9.82 -10.84 -19.02
C GLU A 38 -10.74 -11.88 -18.35
N ASP A 39 -10.36 -13.16 -18.43
CA ASP A 39 -11.23 -14.28 -18.06
C ASP A 39 -11.33 -14.51 -16.55
N VAL A 40 -10.31 -14.11 -15.78
CA VAL A 40 -10.21 -14.40 -14.34
C VAL A 40 -10.34 -13.15 -13.48
N LEU A 41 -9.77 -12.02 -13.91
CA LEU A 41 -9.75 -10.78 -13.12
C LEU A 41 -10.76 -9.71 -13.59
N GLY A 42 -11.52 -9.99 -14.65
CA GLY A 42 -12.64 -9.17 -15.10
C GLY A 42 -12.25 -7.83 -15.72
N TYR A 43 -11.06 -7.75 -16.31
CA TYR A 43 -10.61 -6.59 -17.10
C TYR A 43 -11.07 -6.74 -18.56
N ASP A 44 -11.52 -5.66 -19.17
CA ASP A 44 -11.77 -5.63 -20.60
C ASP A 44 -10.45 -5.47 -21.38
N ALA A 45 -10.16 -6.39 -22.29
CA ALA A 45 -8.89 -6.42 -23.02
C ALA A 45 -8.68 -5.22 -23.96
N LEU A 46 -9.76 -4.54 -24.38
CA LEU A 46 -9.70 -3.40 -25.29
C LEU A 46 -9.64 -2.07 -24.56
N THR A 47 -10.30 -1.95 -23.39
CA THR A 47 -10.41 -0.67 -22.67
C THR A 47 -9.56 -0.59 -21.41
N ASP A 48 -9.40 -1.71 -20.70
CA ASP A 48 -8.74 -1.70 -19.39
C ASP A 48 -7.28 -2.14 -19.46
N ILE A 49 -6.89 -2.90 -20.48
CA ILE A 49 -5.54 -3.44 -20.63
C ILE A 49 -4.78 -2.60 -21.65
N SER A 50 -3.57 -2.17 -21.31
CA SER A 50 -2.66 -1.52 -22.25
C SER A 50 -1.34 -2.26 -22.28
N ARG A 51 -1.02 -2.82 -23.45
CA ARG A 51 0.30 -3.34 -23.79
C ARG A 51 1.16 -2.16 -24.23
N GLU A 52 2.43 -2.14 -23.82
CA GLU A 52 3.40 -1.15 -24.30
C GLU A 52 2.82 0.28 -24.33
N ALA A 53 2.53 0.85 -23.16
CA ALA A 53 2.12 2.25 -23.11
C ALA A 53 3.27 3.13 -23.63
N GLU A 54 3.29 3.42 -24.95
CA GLU A 54 4.25 4.25 -25.69
C GLU A 54 4.75 5.45 -24.87
N MET A 55 5.91 5.31 -24.22
CA MET A 55 6.52 6.29 -23.34
C MET A 55 8.02 6.02 -23.21
N LYS A 56 8.78 6.54 -24.16
CA LYS A 56 10.15 7.08 -23.99
C LYS A 56 11.11 6.23 -23.14
N GLY A 57 11.32 4.97 -23.52
CA GLY A 57 12.61 4.29 -23.37
C GLY A 57 12.82 3.39 -22.16
N LYS A 58 11.83 3.18 -21.27
CA LYS A 58 11.79 2.08 -20.30
C LYS A 58 10.32 1.75 -19.99
N TYR A 59 9.91 0.51 -20.23
CA TYR A 59 8.52 0.08 -20.26
C TYR A 59 8.25 -1.03 -19.26
N VAL A 60 7.02 -1.04 -18.73
CA VAL A 60 6.40 -2.23 -18.14
C VAL A 60 5.58 -2.92 -19.22
N ASP A 61 5.46 -4.24 -19.16
CA ASP A 61 4.83 -5.03 -20.22
C ASP A 61 3.33 -4.76 -20.36
N VAL A 62 2.64 -4.65 -19.22
CA VAL A 62 1.19 -4.44 -19.17
C VAL A 62 0.84 -3.41 -18.10
N ALA A 63 -0.09 -2.51 -18.43
CA ALA A 63 -0.75 -1.63 -17.48
C ALA A 63 -2.24 -1.96 -17.40
N LEU A 64 -2.75 -2.14 -16.19
CA LEU A 64 -4.17 -2.39 -15.92
C LEU A 64 -4.84 -1.11 -15.44
N LYS A 65 -5.93 -0.74 -16.12
CA LYS A 65 -6.70 0.47 -15.88
C LYS A 65 -8.02 0.13 -15.20
N VAL A 66 -8.45 1.03 -14.33
CA VAL A 66 -9.78 1.03 -13.72
C VAL A 66 -10.33 2.44 -13.81
N ASP A 67 -11.53 2.58 -14.39
CA ASP A 67 -12.16 3.87 -14.67
C ASP A 67 -11.24 4.82 -15.47
N GLY A 68 -10.52 4.27 -16.45
CA GLY A 68 -9.62 5.00 -17.35
C GLY A 68 -8.24 5.34 -16.80
N ALA A 69 -7.99 5.16 -15.50
CA ALA A 69 -6.70 5.41 -14.86
C ALA A 69 -5.92 4.13 -14.61
N ILE A 70 -4.60 4.14 -14.84
CA ILE A 70 -3.72 3.01 -14.50
C ILE A 70 -3.71 2.82 -12.98
N ARG A 71 -3.97 1.59 -12.54
CA ARG A 71 -3.97 1.20 -11.12
C ARG A 71 -2.92 0.17 -10.78
N LEU A 72 -2.60 -0.73 -11.72
CA LEU A 72 -1.54 -1.71 -11.54
C LEU A 72 -0.62 -1.71 -12.76
N LEU A 73 0.66 -1.82 -12.49
CA LEU A 73 1.68 -2.14 -13.47
C LEU A 73 2.00 -3.63 -13.36
N VAL A 74 2.26 -4.27 -14.49
CA VAL A 74 2.61 -5.68 -14.56
C VAL A 74 3.91 -5.81 -15.33
N GLU A 75 4.90 -6.35 -14.64
CA GLU A 75 6.18 -6.78 -15.17
C GLU A 75 6.11 -8.29 -15.38
N ALA A 76 6.11 -8.72 -16.64
CA ALA A 76 6.07 -10.11 -17.02
C ALA A 76 7.49 -10.65 -17.21
N LYS A 77 7.63 -11.97 -17.06
CA LYS A 77 8.85 -12.71 -17.41
C LYS A 77 8.49 -13.95 -18.21
N ALA A 78 9.49 -14.58 -18.81
CA ALA A 78 9.30 -15.85 -19.52
C ALA A 78 8.73 -16.92 -18.57
N GLY A 79 7.89 -17.82 -19.08
CA GLY A 79 7.06 -18.72 -18.26
C GLY A 79 7.85 -19.61 -17.30
N GLY A 80 9.02 -20.09 -17.73
CA GLY A 80 9.92 -20.92 -16.91
C GLY A 80 10.97 -20.13 -16.12
N GLU A 81 10.95 -18.80 -16.18
CA GLU A 81 11.94 -17.97 -15.50
C GLU A 81 11.61 -17.80 -14.02
N LYS A 82 12.62 -18.00 -13.16
CA LYS A 82 12.48 -17.75 -11.72
C LYS A 82 12.47 -16.24 -11.45
N LEU A 83 11.44 -15.78 -10.73
CA LEU A 83 11.32 -14.38 -10.35
C LEU A 83 12.39 -13.98 -9.32
N ARG A 84 12.90 -12.77 -9.44
CA ARG A 84 13.92 -12.19 -8.56
C ARG A 84 13.56 -10.75 -8.25
N ASP A 85 13.88 -10.29 -7.04
CA ASP A 85 13.55 -8.93 -6.59
C ASP A 85 14.10 -7.86 -7.54
N ARG A 86 15.31 -8.04 -8.10
CA ARG A 86 15.90 -7.11 -9.09
C ARG A 86 15.02 -6.84 -10.31
N HIS A 87 14.10 -7.77 -10.66
CA HIS A 87 13.23 -7.60 -11.82
C HIS A 87 12.24 -6.44 -11.61
N ILE A 88 11.95 -6.05 -10.35
CA ILE A 88 11.09 -4.89 -10.10
C ILE A 88 11.74 -3.55 -10.44
N GLU A 89 13.07 -3.47 -10.48
CA GLU A 89 13.80 -2.23 -10.78
C GLU A 89 13.40 -1.63 -12.15
N GLN A 90 13.00 -2.49 -13.09
CA GLN A 90 12.50 -2.10 -14.41
C GLN A 90 11.18 -1.32 -14.28
N ALA A 91 10.26 -1.82 -13.46
CA ALA A 91 8.95 -1.20 -13.21
C ALA A 91 9.01 0.02 -12.27
N GLN A 92 9.96 0.07 -11.33
CA GLN A 92 10.10 1.16 -10.35
C GLN A 92 10.26 2.55 -10.98
N SER A 93 11.10 2.64 -12.03
CA SER A 93 11.38 3.92 -12.69
C SER A 93 10.12 4.54 -13.29
N TYR A 94 9.23 3.71 -13.82
CA TYR A 94 7.97 4.16 -14.39
C TYR A 94 6.92 4.44 -13.31
N ALA A 95 6.83 3.56 -12.31
CA ALA A 95 5.92 3.69 -11.18
C ALA A 95 6.13 5.01 -10.42
N SER A 96 7.39 5.36 -10.12
CA SER A 96 7.76 6.59 -9.41
C SER A 96 7.41 7.86 -10.17
N ARG A 97 7.67 7.91 -11.48
CA ARG A 97 7.37 9.09 -12.33
C ARG A 97 5.88 9.43 -12.36
N ASN A 98 5.02 8.43 -12.20
CA ASN A 98 3.58 8.55 -12.36
C ASN A 98 2.82 8.30 -11.04
N ASN A 99 3.52 8.13 -9.93
CA ASN A 99 2.96 7.85 -8.60
C ASN A 99 2.04 6.60 -8.57
N TYR A 100 2.45 5.52 -9.25
CA TYR A 100 1.76 4.24 -9.21
C TYR A 100 2.31 3.36 -8.07
N HIS A 101 1.49 3.07 -7.08
CA HIS A 101 1.92 2.35 -5.88
C HIS A 101 1.96 0.83 -6.06
N TRP A 102 1.34 0.27 -7.10
CA TRP A 102 1.15 -1.17 -7.24
C TRP A 102 1.84 -1.74 -8.47
N VAL A 103 2.73 -2.70 -8.24
CA VAL A 103 3.45 -3.44 -9.28
C VAL A 103 3.29 -4.94 -9.05
N VAL A 104 2.89 -5.66 -10.09
CA VAL A 104 2.85 -7.13 -10.13
C VAL A 104 4.06 -7.61 -10.92
N LEU A 105 4.84 -8.51 -10.35
CA LEU A 105 5.88 -9.27 -11.05
C LEU A 105 5.39 -10.71 -11.21
N THR A 106 5.35 -11.23 -12.44
CA THR A 106 4.82 -12.58 -12.70
C THR A 106 5.40 -13.26 -13.94
N ASN A 107 5.50 -14.59 -13.89
CA ASN A 107 5.74 -15.46 -15.06
C ASN A 107 4.48 -16.28 -15.43
N GLY A 108 3.32 -15.95 -14.84
CA GLY A 108 2.06 -16.66 -14.99
C GLY A 108 1.78 -17.68 -13.89
N THR A 109 2.77 -18.42 -13.40
CA THR A 109 2.58 -19.40 -12.31
C THR A 109 2.98 -18.86 -10.95
N GLU A 110 4.02 -18.02 -10.87
CA GLU A 110 4.39 -17.25 -9.69
C GLU A 110 3.92 -15.80 -9.84
N TRP A 111 3.36 -15.25 -8.78
CA TRP A 111 2.85 -13.88 -8.72
C TRP A 111 3.37 -13.21 -7.45
N ILE A 112 4.02 -12.06 -7.61
CA ILE A 112 4.49 -11.25 -6.51
C ILE A 112 3.90 -9.85 -6.66
N LEU A 113 3.08 -9.44 -5.70
CA LEU A 113 2.58 -8.07 -5.63
C LEU A 113 3.50 -7.24 -4.74
N TYR A 114 3.93 -6.10 -5.24
CA TYR A 114 4.71 -5.11 -4.51
C TYR A 114 3.93 -3.81 -4.34
N HIS A 115 4.02 -3.25 -3.14
CA HIS A 115 3.62 -1.88 -2.84
C HIS A 115 4.85 -0.98 -2.85
N LEU A 116 4.79 0.13 -3.60
CA LEU A 116 5.83 1.14 -3.68
C LEU A 116 5.48 2.34 -2.80
N THR A 117 6.46 2.79 -2.03
CA THR A 117 6.37 3.99 -1.19
C THR A 117 7.32 5.03 -1.74
N PHE A 118 6.80 6.21 -2.03
CA PHE A 118 7.58 7.33 -2.57
C PHE A 118 7.83 8.33 -1.43
N GLY A 119 9.09 8.47 -1.02
CA GLY A 119 9.55 9.39 0.02
C GLY A 119 10.82 10.10 -0.40
N GLU A 120 11.86 10.06 0.43
CA GLU A 120 13.22 10.52 0.05
C GLU A 120 13.87 9.61 -1.02
N GLY A 121 13.34 8.41 -1.19
CA GLY A 121 13.68 7.46 -2.26
C GLY A 121 12.47 6.61 -2.66
N ILE A 122 12.72 5.61 -3.52
CA ILE A 122 11.73 4.61 -3.92
C ILE A 122 11.97 3.37 -3.07
N GLU A 123 11.06 3.10 -2.15
CA GLU A 123 11.04 1.84 -1.39
C GLU A 123 9.97 0.92 -1.96
N TYR A 124 10.22 -0.38 -1.96
CA TYR A 124 9.23 -1.39 -2.34
C TYR A 124 9.14 -2.46 -1.27
N SER A 125 7.92 -2.88 -0.99
CA SER A 125 7.62 -3.95 -0.05
C SER A 125 6.74 -4.99 -0.71
N ARG A 126 7.04 -6.26 -0.48
CA ARG A 126 6.23 -7.36 -0.98
C ARG A 126 4.95 -7.46 -0.17
N ALA A 127 3.82 -7.24 -0.82
CA ALA A 127 2.49 -7.33 -0.22
C ALA A 127 2.04 -8.77 -0.08
N PHE A 128 2.17 -9.58 -1.14
CA PHE A 128 2.00 -11.02 -1.07
C PHE A 128 2.73 -11.75 -2.21
N THR A 129 2.89 -13.05 -2.04
CA THR A 129 3.30 -13.99 -3.10
C THR A 129 2.28 -15.10 -3.23
N VAL A 130 2.04 -15.52 -4.46
CA VAL A 130 1.23 -16.68 -4.83
C VAL A 130 2.04 -17.56 -5.79
N ASP A 131 2.03 -18.86 -5.53
CA ASP A 131 2.70 -19.88 -6.35
C ASP A 131 1.64 -20.91 -6.76
N LEU A 132 1.26 -20.87 -8.04
CA LEU A 132 0.21 -21.70 -8.62
C LEU A 132 0.71 -23.08 -9.08
N MET A 133 2.02 -23.36 -8.95
CA MET A 133 2.55 -24.70 -9.17
C MET A 133 2.29 -25.63 -7.98
N LYS A 134 2.08 -25.06 -6.80
CA LYS A 134 1.74 -25.83 -5.59
C LYS A 134 0.24 -26.11 -5.57
N ASP A 135 -0.12 -27.39 -5.71
CA ASP A 135 -1.52 -27.83 -5.77
C ASP A 135 -2.28 -27.63 -4.44
N ASP A 136 -1.57 -27.58 -3.32
CA ASP A 136 -2.18 -27.67 -1.98
C ASP A 136 -2.87 -26.38 -1.49
N ASP A 137 -2.68 -25.23 -2.18
CA ASP A 137 -3.10 -23.92 -1.67
C ASP A 137 -3.88 -23.05 -2.68
N ILE A 138 -4.64 -23.69 -3.58
CA ILE A 138 -5.35 -22.97 -4.65
C ILE A 138 -6.42 -22.00 -4.13
N ASP A 139 -7.07 -22.31 -3.00
CA ASP A 139 -8.13 -21.48 -2.44
C ASP A 139 -7.57 -20.18 -1.82
N SER A 140 -6.53 -20.26 -1.01
CA SER A 140 -5.76 -19.10 -0.51
C SER A 140 -5.14 -18.28 -1.65
N SER A 141 -4.62 -18.97 -2.67
CA SER A 141 -4.08 -18.33 -3.88
C SER A 141 -5.16 -17.54 -4.60
N ALA A 142 -6.37 -18.10 -4.74
CA ALA A 142 -7.51 -17.41 -5.33
C ALA A 142 -7.94 -16.20 -4.50
N GLU A 143 -7.95 -16.29 -3.17
CA GLU A 143 -8.30 -15.16 -2.29
C GLU A 143 -7.32 -13.99 -2.44
N LYS A 144 -6.01 -14.27 -2.50
CA LYS A 144 -4.98 -13.24 -2.73
C LYS A 144 -5.09 -12.64 -4.13
N LEU A 145 -5.18 -13.47 -5.16
CA LEU A 145 -5.30 -13.01 -6.55
C LEU A 145 -6.62 -12.27 -6.80
N ALA A 146 -7.69 -12.58 -6.07
CA ALA A 146 -8.95 -11.85 -6.15
C ALA A 146 -8.82 -10.38 -5.75
N LEU A 147 -7.80 -10.00 -4.95
CA LEU A 147 -7.51 -8.60 -4.65
C LEU A 147 -7.12 -7.80 -5.92
N LEU A 148 -6.56 -8.47 -6.93
CA LEU A 148 -6.19 -7.87 -8.21
C LEU A 148 -7.38 -7.75 -9.17
N HIS A 149 -8.53 -8.36 -8.86
CA HIS A 149 -9.73 -8.30 -9.68
C HIS A 149 -10.19 -6.84 -9.84
N LYS A 150 -10.62 -6.44 -11.05
CA LYS A 150 -11.01 -5.05 -11.39
C LYS A 150 -11.95 -4.43 -10.36
N HIS A 151 -13.00 -5.17 -9.96
CA HIS A 151 -13.95 -4.75 -8.92
C HIS A 151 -13.30 -4.46 -7.55
N CYS A 152 -12.36 -5.30 -7.11
CA CYS A 152 -11.67 -5.15 -5.82
C CYS A 152 -10.77 -3.91 -5.84
N VAL A 153 -10.02 -3.73 -6.93
CA VAL A 153 -9.17 -2.55 -7.16
C VAL A 153 -10.02 -1.28 -7.23
N LYS A 154 -11.15 -1.30 -7.94
CA LYS A 154 -12.10 -0.17 -8.00
C LYS A 154 -12.62 0.25 -6.63
N ARG A 155 -12.85 -0.72 -5.75
CA ARG A 155 -13.35 -0.49 -4.39
C ARG A 155 -12.25 -0.10 -3.38
N GLY A 156 -10.99 -0.03 -3.79
CA GLY A 156 -9.87 0.28 -2.90
C GLY A 156 -9.48 -0.87 -1.97
N LEU A 157 -9.92 -2.10 -2.23
CA LEU A 157 -9.67 -3.24 -1.33
C LEU A 157 -8.18 -3.63 -1.27
N LEU A 158 -7.41 -3.30 -2.32
CA LEU A 158 -5.97 -3.52 -2.35
C LEU A 158 -5.25 -2.59 -1.36
N ASP A 159 -5.68 -1.32 -1.30
CA ASP A 159 -5.15 -0.33 -0.37
C ASP A 159 -5.57 -0.67 1.07
N GLU A 160 -6.83 -1.04 1.30
CA GLU A 160 -7.30 -1.53 2.61
C GLU A 160 -6.51 -2.77 3.10
N PHE A 161 -6.23 -3.72 2.20
CA PHE A 161 -5.40 -4.87 2.50
C PHE A 161 -3.98 -4.45 2.90
N TRP A 162 -3.40 -3.49 2.20
CA TRP A 162 -2.07 -2.98 2.50
C TRP A 162 -1.99 -2.24 3.82
N GLU A 163 -2.95 -1.36 4.10
CA GLU A 163 -3.04 -0.62 5.35
C GLU A 163 -3.16 -1.58 6.53
N ARG A 164 -4.02 -2.61 6.42
CA ARG A 164 -4.16 -3.63 7.44
C ARG A 164 -2.88 -4.43 7.64
N THR A 165 -2.24 -4.86 6.55
CA THR A 165 -0.97 -5.60 6.60
C THR A 165 0.13 -4.78 7.26
N THR A 166 0.23 -3.50 6.90
CA THR A 166 1.23 -2.57 7.44
C THR A 166 0.96 -2.26 8.91
N ALA A 167 -0.30 -2.07 9.31
CA ALA A 167 -0.68 -1.82 10.69
C ALA A 167 -0.36 -3.01 11.62
N LEU A 168 -0.40 -4.23 11.09
CA LEU A 168 -0.05 -5.46 11.79
C LEU A 168 1.42 -5.88 11.60
N SER A 169 2.23 -5.04 10.96
CA SER A 169 3.66 -5.32 10.82
C SER A 169 4.37 -5.32 12.18
N PRO A 170 5.42 -6.13 12.37
CA PRO A 170 6.19 -6.13 13.62
C PRO A 170 6.71 -4.74 14.00
N ALA A 171 7.13 -3.93 13.02
CA ALA A 171 7.52 -2.55 13.24
C ALA A 171 6.36 -1.68 13.78
N ALA A 172 5.16 -1.79 13.23
CA ALA A 172 3.99 -1.03 13.68
C ALA A 172 3.53 -1.47 15.09
N ILE A 173 3.47 -2.77 15.33
CA ILE A 173 3.12 -3.35 16.63
C ILE A 173 4.15 -2.95 17.67
N GLY A 174 5.45 -3.13 17.39
CA GLY A 174 6.52 -2.78 18.31
C GLY A 174 6.53 -1.30 18.65
N ARG A 175 6.43 -0.40 17.65
CA ARG A 175 6.30 1.05 17.89
C ARG A 175 5.14 1.40 18.81
N SER A 176 4.05 0.65 18.74
CA SER A 176 2.85 0.86 19.56
C SER A 176 3.02 0.28 20.96
N LEU A 177 3.62 -0.92 21.07
CA LEU A 177 3.85 -1.63 22.33
C LEU A 177 4.78 -0.85 23.27
N PHE A 178 5.80 -0.19 22.73
CA PHE A 178 6.79 0.59 23.49
C PHE A 178 6.43 2.08 23.68
N LEU A 179 5.14 2.44 23.53
CA LEU A 179 4.63 3.75 23.96
C LEU A 179 4.50 3.80 25.48
N GLU A 180 4.84 4.95 26.08
CA GLU A 180 4.75 5.17 27.54
C GLU A 180 3.35 4.86 28.10
N GLU A 181 2.30 5.22 27.38
CA GLU A 181 0.91 4.93 27.78
C GLU A 181 0.62 3.42 27.84
N VAL A 182 1.14 2.64 26.88
CA VAL A 182 0.91 1.20 26.78
C VAL A 182 1.73 0.47 27.83
N LEU A 183 3.02 0.79 27.97
CA LEU A 183 3.87 0.28 29.04
C LEU A 183 3.28 0.62 30.42
N GLY A 184 2.73 1.83 30.60
CA GLY A 184 2.05 2.23 31.84
C GLY A 184 0.79 1.42 32.15
N VAL A 185 0.02 1.00 31.14
CA VAL A 185 -1.10 0.04 31.34
C VAL A 185 -0.57 -1.30 31.81
N LEU A 186 0.47 -1.85 31.15
CA LEU A 186 1.07 -3.12 31.52
C LEU A 186 1.66 -3.09 32.94
N ARG A 187 2.40 -2.04 33.32
CA ARG A 187 2.93 -1.85 34.67
C ARG A 187 1.83 -1.89 35.74
N ARG A 188 0.71 -1.18 35.49
CA ARG A 188 -0.43 -1.15 36.42
C ARG A 188 -1.08 -2.52 36.56
N GLU A 189 -1.22 -3.24 35.44
CA GLU A 189 -1.80 -4.58 35.44
C GLU A 189 -0.90 -5.57 36.21
N ILE A 190 0.41 -5.54 35.99
CA ILE A 190 1.35 -6.40 36.72
C ILE A 190 1.32 -6.08 38.21
N ARG A 191 1.42 -4.79 38.59
CA ARG A 191 1.35 -4.38 39.99
C ARG A 191 0.05 -4.83 40.65
N ARG A 192 -1.09 -4.77 39.94
CA ARG A 192 -2.38 -5.24 40.48
C ARG A 192 -2.36 -6.74 40.82
N GLN A 193 -1.63 -7.54 40.04
CA GLN A 193 -1.56 -8.99 40.21
C GLN A 193 -0.46 -9.44 41.19
N THR A 194 0.64 -8.70 41.27
CA THR A 194 1.85 -9.12 42.01
C THR A 194 2.20 -8.22 43.19
N ASP A 195 1.57 -7.05 43.32
CA ASP A 195 1.93 -5.96 44.23
C ASP A 195 3.37 -5.40 44.06
N VAL A 196 4.07 -5.80 42.99
CA VAL A 196 5.43 -5.34 42.68
C VAL A 196 5.40 -4.08 41.83
N LEU A 197 6.15 -3.06 42.23
CA LEU A 197 6.42 -1.88 41.42
C LEU A 197 7.59 -2.18 40.47
N ILE A 198 7.33 -2.16 39.18
CA ILE A 198 8.34 -2.39 38.12
C ILE A 198 8.64 -1.06 37.44
N ASP A 199 9.91 -0.77 37.10
CA ASP A 199 10.25 0.40 36.29
C ASP A 199 9.80 0.24 34.82
N GLN A 200 9.62 1.35 34.12
CA GLN A 200 9.23 1.30 32.72
C GLN A 200 10.34 0.79 31.80
N GLU A 201 11.60 1.12 32.11
CA GLU A 201 12.76 0.67 31.36
C GLU A 201 12.95 -0.84 31.54
N ASP A 202 12.91 -1.33 32.79
CA ASP A 202 12.97 -2.77 33.09
C ASP A 202 11.88 -3.57 32.37
N LEU A 203 10.64 -3.06 32.35
CA LEU A 203 9.54 -3.72 31.64
C LEU A 203 9.76 -3.72 30.12
N ALA A 204 10.25 -2.61 29.56
CA ALA A 204 10.52 -2.52 28.13
C ALA A 204 11.64 -3.49 27.72
N GLU A 205 12.72 -3.56 28.50
CA GLU A 205 13.82 -4.52 28.29
C GLU A 205 13.35 -5.96 28.40
N ALA A 206 12.53 -6.29 29.41
CA ALA A 206 11.97 -7.62 29.57
C ALA A 206 11.09 -8.03 28.37
N ILE A 207 10.17 -7.17 27.93
CA ILE A 207 9.32 -7.42 26.75
C ILE A 207 10.18 -7.61 25.51
N HIS A 208 11.15 -6.72 25.27
CA HIS A 208 12.05 -6.82 24.13
C HIS A 208 12.88 -8.10 24.17
N GLY A 209 13.32 -8.50 25.38
CA GLY A 209 14.03 -9.75 25.66
C GLY A 209 13.21 -11.03 25.40
N MET A 210 11.88 -10.95 25.35
CA MET A 210 11.00 -12.08 25.00
C MET A 210 10.81 -12.23 23.48
N LEU A 211 11.06 -11.18 22.70
CA LEU A 211 10.88 -11.22 21.24
C LEU A 211 12.02 -11.99 20.57
N SER A 212 11.72 -12.66 19.44
CA SER A 212 12.75 -13.33 18.64
C SER A 212 13.75 -12.33 18.06
N PRO A 213 14.99 -12.74 17.74
CA PRO A 213 15.98 -11.87 17.12
C PRO A 213 15.45 -11.15 15.86
N GLU A 214 14.68 -11.85 15.03
CA GLU A 214 14.09 -11.32 13.79
C GLU A 214 13.05 -10.24 14.08
N ALA A 215 12.21 -10.46 15.10
CA ALA A 215 11.21 -9.48 15.52
C ALA A 215 11.88 -8.21 16.07
N ARG A 216 12.99 -8.35 16.81
CA ARG A 216 13.75 -7.21 17.34
C ARG A 216 14.37 -6.37 16.21
N GLU A 217 14.96 -7.03 15.22
CA GLU A 217 15.55 -6.35 14.06
C GLU A 217 14.49 -5.52 13.31
N GLN A 218 13.30 -6.07 13.11
CA GLN A 218 12.19 -5.39 12.43
C GLN A 218 11.58 -4.24 13.24
N ILE A 219 11.58 -4.32 14.56
CA ILE A 219 11.11 -3.24 15.45
C ILE A 219 12.15 -2.11 15.51
N GLY A 220 13.43 -2.45 15.40
CA GLY A 220 14.55 -1.54 15.52
C GLY A 220 14.92 -1.26 16.98
N PRO A 221 15.79 -0.26 17.24
CA PRO A 221 16.29 0.00 18.57
C PRO A 221 15.17 0.38 19.54
N LEU A 222 15.23 -0.18 20.75
CA LEU A 222 14.28 0.12 21.81
C LEU A 222 14.30 1.62 22.12
N LYS A 223 13.16 2.28 21.87
CA LYS A 223 12.96 3.70 22.16
C LYS A 223 11.60 3.86 22.80
N ILE A 224 11.58 4.15 24.09
CA ILE A 224 10.36 4.54 24.79
C ILE A 224 9.90 5.88 24.23
N ARG A 225 8.72 5.92 23.64
CA ARG A 225 8.18 7.11 22.97
C ARG A 225 7.08 7.75 23.81
N LYS A 226 7.20 9.08 24.00
CA LYS A 226 6.13 9.91 24.55
C LYS A 226 5.13 10.25 23.45
N ARG A 227 3.84 10.16 23.74
CA ARG A 227 2.81 10.61 22.80
C ARG A 227 2.87 12.14 22.70
N LYS A 228 3.11 12.68 21.50
CA LYS A 228 2.92 14.12 21.27
C LYS A 228 1.43 14.39 21.35
N GLY A 229 1.00 15.19 22.33
CA GLY A 229 -0.39 15.60 22.47
C GLY A 229 -0.85 16.29 21.19
N VAL A 230 -1.91 15.77 20.57
CA VAL A 230 -2.63 16.52 19.54
C VAL A 230 -3.32 17.66 20.27
N THR A 231 -2.75 18.86 20.22
CA THR A 231 -3.49 20.07 20.58
C THR A 231 -4.66 20.16 19.61
N LYS A 232 -5.85 19.80 20.09
CA LYS A 232 -7.12 20.20 19.47
C LYS A 232 -7.00 21.70 19.19
N ARG A 233 -6.88 22.10 17.92
CA ARG A 233 -7.23 23.47 17.52
C ARG A 233 -8.69 23.62 17.91
N ALA A 234 -8.92 24.36 19.00
CA ALA A 234 -10.26 24.72 19.44
C ALA A 234 -10.96 25.41 18.27
N ALA A 235 -12.18 24.95 18.00
CA ALA A 235 -13.12 25.62 17.13
C ALA A 235 -13.26 27.08 17.60
N ALA A 236 -12.92 28.02 16.74
CA ALA A 236 -13.39 29.39 16.91
C ALA A 236 -14.85 29.40 16.47
N GLU A 237 -15.73 29.58 17.44
CA GLU A 237 -17.16 29.85 17.27
C GLU A 237 -17.38 30.97 16.26
N ASP A 238 -18.25 30.69 15.30
CA ASP A 238 -18.85 31.67 14.41
C ASP A 238 -20.31 31.82 14.83
N ALA A 239 -20.66 32.93 15.48
CA ALA A 239 -22.03 33.41 15.67
C ALA A 239 -22.06 34.88 16.16
N PRO A 240 -23.12 35.64 15.84
CA PRO A 240 -22.98 36.98 15.30
C PRO A 240 -23.47 38.09 16.25
N ALA A 241 -23.00 39.32 16.04
CA ALA A 241 -23.61 40.51 16.64
C ALA A 241 -23.88 41.58 15.58
N ARG A 242 -25.17 41.86 15.37
CA ARG A 242 -25.71 42.98 14.61
C ARG A 242 -26.29 44.02 15.59
N ALA A 243 -26.22 45.29 15.18
CA ALA A 243 -26.93 46.50 15.68
C ALA A 243 -26.28 47.22 16.89
N ALA A 244 -26.15 48.56 16.98
CA ALA A 244 -26.67 49.68 16.19
C ALA A 244 -25.90 51.01 16.47
N THR A 245 -25.90 51.89 15.45
CA THR A 245 -26.01 53.38 15.47
C THR A 245 -25.05 54.27 16.29
N ALA A 246 -24.35 55.20 15.61
CA ALA A 246 -24.76 56.62 15.48
C ALA A 246 -23.75 57.43 14.63
N ALA A 247 -24.27 58.33 13.79
CA ALA A 247 -23.54 59.22 12.90
C ALA A 247 -23.21 60.57 13.56
N THR A 248 -22.14 61.25 13.10
CA THR A 248 -22.09 62.71 12.83
C THR A 248 -20.77 63.13 12.15
N ASP A 249 -20.91 63.50 10.88
CA ASP A 249 -20.30 64.58 10.07
C ASP A 249 -18.78 64.83 9.85
N PRO A 250 -18.42 65.43 8.68
CA PRO A 250 -17.09 65.39 8.07
C PRO A 250 -16.30 66.71 8.17
N ALA A 251 -14.98 66.66 7.93
CA ALA A 251 -14.13 67.84 7.70
C ALA A 251 -13.40 67.74 6.35
N PRO A 252 -13.21 68.87 5.61
CA PRO A 252 -12.90 68.89 4.17
C PRO A 252 -11.39 68.83 3.86
N PRO A 253 -10.99 68.49 2.62
CA PRO A 253 -9.59 68.40 2.22
C PRO A 253 -8.91 69.76 2.02
N PRO A 254 -7.58 69.87 2.24
CA PRO A 254 -6.83 71.11 2.04
C PRO A 254 -6.58 71.43 0.55
N PRO A 255 -6.41 72.73 0.19
CA PRO A 255 -6.32 73.19 -1.20
C PRO A 255 -4.94 72.93 -1.85
N PRO A 256 -4.86 72.86 -3.19
CA PRO A 256 -3.62 72.67 -3.92
C PRO A 256 -2.78 73.96 -4.01
N SER A 257 -1.47 73.83 -3.84
CA SER A 257 -0.47 74.89 -4.02
C SER A 257 -0.26 75.27 -5.49
N PRO A 258 0.06 76.54 -5.80
CA PRO A 258 0.07 77.06 -7.16
C PRO A 258 1.31 76.68 -7.98
N THR A 259 1.05 76.61 -9.28
CA THR A 259 1.91 76.28 -10.42
C THR A 259 3.11 77.22 -10.59
N ALA A 260 4.20 76.66 -11.12
CA ALA A 260 5.07 77.30 -12.10
C ALA A 260 5.44 76.24 -13.16
#